data_AF-A0A538IG26-F1
#
_entry.id   AF-A0A538IG26-F1
#
_cell.length_a   1.000
_cell.length_b   1.000
_cell.length_c   1.000
_cell.angle_alpha   90.00
_cell.angle_beta   90.00
_cell.angle_gamma   90.00
#
_symmetry.space_group_name_H-M   'P 1'
#
loop_
_entity.id
_entity.type
_entity.pdbx_description
1 polymer ?
#
loop_
_entity_poly.entity_id
_entity_poly.type
_entity_poly.pdbx_seq_one_letter_code
_entity_poly.pdbx_strand_id
1 'polypeptide(L)'
;EIVKLPKELPPDLDPFLRKSLVQAAKIKSDPAKYLAALRDWAAKGSGSQYALTPEEVIGRSQGRSTENSEAAAHFEIGQYLQKAGHAEDAVEHFKRAHELQPDNWTYKRQAWQYVSPMLQDARAVYGTGWADEIEKFGAENYYRALDL
;
A
#
# COMPACT_ATOMS: atom_id res chain seq x y z
N GLU A 1 -9.10 0.91 -19.17
CA GLU A 1 -9.53 2.31 -19.20
C GLU A 1 -9.32 2.88 -17.80
N ILE A 2 -8.56 3.96 -17.62
CA ILE A 2 -8.41 4.58 -16.30
C ILE A 2 -9.76 5.21 -15.97
N VAL A 3 -10.43 4.73 -14.92
CA VAL A 3 -11.68 5.30 -14.44
C VAL A 3 -11.42 6.78 -14.15
N LYS A 4 -11.96 7.67 -14.99
CA LYS A 4 -11.89 9.11 -14.75
C LYS A 4 -12.90 9.45 -13.67
N LEU A 5 -12.42 10.02 -12.58
CA LEU A 5 -13.30 10.54 -11.55
C LEU A 5 -14.18 11.66 -12.15
N PRO A 6 -15.46 11.74 -11.75
CA PRO A 6 -16.34 12.81 -12.20
C PRO A 6 -15.76 14.17 -11.78
N LYS A 7 -15.96 15.18 -12.63
CA LYS A 7 -15.44 16.55 -12.39
C LYS A 7 -16.05 17.20 -11.15
N GLU A 8 -17.28 16.83 -10.82
CA GLU A 8 -18.00 17.33 -9.65
C GLU A 8 -18.55 16.13 -8.86
N LEU A 9 -18.40 16.19 -7.53
CA LEU A 9 -18.90 15.17 -6.61
C LEU A 9 -20.25 15.61 -6.04
N PRO A 10 -21.25 14.71 -5.91
CA PRO A 10 -22.55 15.02 -5.32
C PRO A 10 -22.40 15.69 -3.95
N PRO A 11 -23.19 16.73 -3.61
CA PRO A 11 -23.01 17.48 -2.36
C PRO A 11 -23.25 16.65 -1.10
N ASP A 12 -24.11 15.64 -1.18
CA ASP A 12 -24.55 14.73 -0.11
C ASP A 12 -23.66 13.49 0.06
N LEU A 13 -22.55 13.41 -0.68
CA LEU A 13 -21.62 12.30 -0.58
C LEU A 13 -21.04 12.18 0.83
N ASP A 14 -20.98 10.95 1.36
CA ASP A 14 -20.34 10.64 2.63
C ASP A 14 -18.96 11.32 2.73
N PRO A 15 -18.63 11.99 3.85
CA PRO A 15 -17.39 12.76 3.97
C PRO A 15 -16.12 11.92 3.74
N PHE A 16 -16.10 10.67 4.20
CA PHE A 16 -14.94 9.80 4.01
C PHE A 16 -14.82 9.36 2.56
N LEU A 17 -15.92 8.96 1.91
CA LEU A 17 -15.92 8.66 0.48
C LEU A 17 -15.49 9.87 -0.35
N ARG A 18 -15.99 11.07 -0.06
CA ARG A 18 -15.55 12.30 -0.72
C ARG A 18 -14.04 12.49 -0.58
N LYS A 19 -13.51 12.36 0.64
CA LYS A 19 -12.08 12.46 0.92
C LYS A 19 -11.29 11.43 0.10
N SER A 20 -11.75 10.18 0.08
CA SER A 20 -11.13 9.09 -0.68
C SER A 20 -11.03 9.43 -2.17
N LEU A 21 -12.12 9.90 -2.79
CA LEU A 21 -12.13 10.26 -4.21
C LEU A 21 -11.21 11.45 -4.49
N VAL A 22 -11.20 12.47 -3.64
CA VAL A 22 -10.32 13.64 -3.78
C VAL A 22 -8.85 13.25 -3.71
N GLN A 23 -8.46 12.37 -2.78
CA GLN A 23 -7.08 11.92 -2.68
C GLN A 23 -6.72 10.97 -3.83
N ALA A 24 -7.61 10.06 -4.23
CA ALA A 24 -7.39 9.17 -5.36
C ALA A 24 -7.12 9.94 -6.67
N ALA A 25 -7.81 11.07 -6.89
CA ALA A 25 -7.60 11.94 -8.05
C ALA A 25 -6.18 12.52 -8.17
N LYS A 26 -5.46 12.63 -7.05
CA LYS A 26 -4.10 13.20 -7.00
C LYS A 26 -3.01 12.16 -7.20
N ILE A 27 -3.34 10.87 -7.17
CA ILE A 27 -2.36 9.79 -7.33
C ILE A 27 -1.75 9.86 -8.72
N LYS A 28 -0.41 9.85 -8.75
CA LYS A 28 0.38 9.84 -9.98
C LYS A 28 0.97 8.45 -10.18
N SER A 29 0.97 8.01 -11.44
CA SER A 29 1.65 6.79 -11.87
C SER A 29 2.15 6.96 -13.31
N ASP A 30 3.20 6.23 -13.67
CA ASP A 30 3.74 6.22 -15.02
C ASP A 30 3.78 4.77 -15.57
N PRO A 31 2.60 4.20 -15.93
CA PRO A 31 2.53 2.83 -16.42
C PRO A 31 3.24 2.67 -17.77
N ALA A 32 3.36 3.74 -18.56
CA ALA A 32 4.08 3.71 -19.84
C ALA A 32 5.59 3.50 -19.63
N LYS A 33 6.20 4.23 -18.69
CA LYS A 33 7.62 4.04 -18.33
C LYS A 33 7.90 2.64 -17.80
N TYR A 34 7.05 2.13 -16.90
CA TYR A 34 7.17 0.76 -16.40
C TYR A 34 7.05 -0.30 -17.51
N LEU A 35 6.05 -0.15 -18.39
CA LEU A 35 5.84 -1.08 -19.51
C LEU A 35 6.99 -1.05 -20.53
N ALA A 36 7.58 0.11 -20.77
CA ALA A 36 8.77 0.24 -21.61
C ALA A 36 9.95 -0.54 -21.01
N ALA A 37 10.17 -0.41 -19.68
CA ALA A 37 11.22 -1.15 -18.99
C ALA A 37 11.00 -2.67 -19.03
N LEU A 38 9.77 -3.14 -18.79
CA LEU A 38 9.44 -4.56 -18.88
C LEU A 38 9.66 -5.14 -20.28
N ARG A 39 9.32 -4.38 -21.34
CA ARG A 39 9.53 -4.81 -22.73
C ARG A 39 11.02 -4.89 -23.08
N ASP A 40 11.81 -3.92 -22.65
CA ASP A 40 13.27 -3.93 -22.84
C ASP A 40 13.89 -5.14 -22.13
N TRP A 41 13.48 -5.41 -20.89
CA TRP A 41 13.90 -6.59 -20.14
C TRP A 41 13.48 -7.91 -20.80
N ALA A 42 12.23 -8.02 -21.25
CA ALA A 42 11.75 -9.24 -21.93
C ALA A 42 12.55 -9.54 -23.22
N ALA A 43 13.05 -8.52 -23.91
CA ALA A 43 13.85 -8.68 -25.13
C ALA A 43 15.34 -8.98 -24.85
N LYS A 44 15.91 -8.40 -23.78
CA LYS A 44 17.37 -8.40 -23.53
C LYS A 44 17.81 -9.24 -22.32
N GLY A 45 16.87 -9.68 -21.49
CA GLY A 45 17.16 -10.37 -20.23
C GLY A 45 18.08 -9.56 -19.32
N SER A 46 19.16 -10.17 -18.85
CA SER A 46 20.18 -9.52 -18.02
C SER A 46 20.97 -8.41 -18.73
N GLY A 47 20.84 -8.27 -20.06
CA GLY A 47 21.44 -7.17 -20.83
C GLY A 47 20.56 -5.91 -20.93
N SER A 48 19.42 -5.89 -20.24
CA SER A 48 18.56 -4.71 -20.18
C SER A 48 19.21 -3.59 -19.37
N GLN A 49 19.03 -2.34 -19.81
CA GLN A 49 19.47 -1.17 -19.04
C GLN A 49 18.73 -1.02 -17.71
N TYR A 50 17.59 -1.72 -17.56
CA TYR A 50 16.76 -1.73 -16.35
C TYR A 50 17.03 -2.97 -15.47
N ALA A 51 17.93 -3.87 -15.89
CA ALA A 51 18.32 -5.01 -15.07
C ALA A 51 19.34 -4.55 -14.03
N LEU A 52 19.03 -4.79 -12.76
CA LEU A 52 19.93 -4.50 -11.65
C LEU A 52 21.15 -5.43 -11.68
N THR A 53 22.32 -4.89 -11.34
CA THR A 53 23.51 -5.71 -11.04
C THR A 53 23.33 -6.47 -9.73
N PRO A 54 24.08 -7.57 -9.49
CA PRO A 54 24.06 -8.26 -8.21
C PRO A 54 24.32 -7.32 -7.01
N GLU A 55 25.22 -6.36 -7.15
CA GLU A 55 25.55 -5.39 -6.11
C GLU A 55 24.39 -4.45 -5.83
N GLU A 56 23.69 -3.98 -6.88
CA GLU A 56 22.49 -3.16 -6.74
C GLU A 56 21.34 -3.93 -6.11
N VAL A 57 21.17 -5.21 -6.45
CA VAL A 57 20.18 -6.09 -5.80
C VAL A 57 20.48 -6.19 -4.30
N ILE A 58 21.74 -6.45 -3.92
CA ILE A 58 22.13 -6.53 -2.50
C ILE A 58 21.88 -5.19 -1.80
N GLY A 59 22.33 -4.08 -2.40
CA GLY A 59 22.17 -2.74 -1.83
C GLY A 59 20.69 -2.34 -1.66
N ARG A 60 19.83 -2.69 -2.62
CA ARG A 60 18.40 -2.38 -2.60
C ARG A 60 17.58 -3.34 -1.73
N SER A 61 18.04 -4.57 -1.51
CA SER A 61 17.29 -5.57 -0.73
C SER A 61 17.17 -5.20 0.75
N GLN A 62 18.14 -4.44 1.28
CA GLN A 62 18.30 -4.06 2.69
C GLN A 62 18.20 -5.24 3.69
N GLY A 63 18.73 -5.05 4.90
CA GLY A 63 18.54 -6.02 5.99
C GLY A 63 17.12 -5.94 6.56
N ARG A 64 16.55 -7.08 6.97
CA ARG A 64 15.42 -7.08 7.89
C ARG A 64 15.98 -6.92 9.31
N SER A 65 15.72 -5.79 9.95
CA SER A 65 16.00 -5.64 11.38
C SER A 65 15.14 -6.63 12.19
N THR A 66 15.45 -6.76 13.48
CA THR A 66 14.63 -7.53 14.41
C THR A 66 13.20 -6.99 14.45
N GLU A 67 13.03 -5.67 14.49
CA GLU A 67 11.72 -5.00 14.49
C GLU A 67 10.93 -5.28 13.20
N ASN A 68 11.60 -5.26 12.04
CA ASN A 68 10.98 -5.61 10.76
C ASN A 68 10.51 -7.07 10.74
N SER A 69 11.28 -7.96 11.38
CA SER A 69 10.94 -9.38 11.48
C SER A 69 9.80 -9.61 12.47
N GLU A 70 9.79 -8.89 13.60
CA GLU A 70 8.69 -8.89 14.58
C GLU A 70 7.39 -8.37 13.95
N ALA A 71 7.45 -7.28 13.17
CA ALA A 71 6.31 -6.73 12.45
C ALA A 71 5.71 -7.76 11.48
N ALA A 72 6.57 -8.45 10.72
CA ALA A 72 6.14 -9.50 9.82
C ALA A 72 5.50 -10.67 10.57
N ALA A 73 6.06 -11.10 11.70
CA ALA A 73 5.47 -12.16 12.52
C ALA A 73 4.08 -11.76 13.03
N HIS A 74 3.92 -10.56 13.57
CA HIS A 74 2.62 -10.05 14.00
C HIS A 74 1.64 -9.97 12.83
N PHE A 75 2.06 -9.48 11.67
CA PHE A 75 1.22 -9.45 10.48
C PHE A 75 0.73 -10.85 10.09
N GLU A 76 1.63 -11.83 10.02
CA GLU A 76 1.27 -13.21 9.65
C GLU A 76 0.35 -13.88 10.67
N ILE A 77 0.55 -13.65 11.98
CA ILE A 77 -0.37 -14.13 13.02
C ILE A 77 -1.76 -13.50 12.83
N GLY A 78 -1.83 -12.19 12.59
CA GLY A 78 -3.10 -11.51 12.29
C GLY A 78 -3.81 -12.09 11.06
N GLN A 79 -3.06 -12.38 9.98
CA GLN A 79 -3.62 -13.02 8.79
C GLN A 79 -4.16 -14.43 9.09
N TYR A 80 -3.41 -15.21 9.87
CA TYR A 80 -3.84 -16.55 10.28
C TYR A 80 -5.13 -16.49 11.10
N LEU A 81 -5.17 -15.65 12.13
CA LEU A 81 -6.32 -15.48 13.01
C LEU A 81 -7.57 -15.05 12.23
N GLN A 82 -7.43 -14.09 11.29
CA GLN A 82 -8.54 -13.71 10.41
C GLN A 82 -9.10 -14.90 9.61
N LYS A 83 -8.21 -15.68 8.98
CA LYS A 83 -8.62 -16.86 8.20
C LYS A 83 -9.26 -17.95 9.07
N ALA A 84 -8.85 -18.03 10.33
CA ALA A 84 -9.39 -18.96 11.31
C ALA A 84 -10.70 -18.47 11.97
N GLY A 85 -11.20 -17.28 11.63
CA GLY A 85 -12.43 -16.71 12.20
C GLY A 85 -12.23 -15.95 13.52
N HIS A 86 -10.99 -15.77 13.96
CA HIS A 86 -10.62 -15.04 15.18
C HIS A 86 -10.32 -13.56 14.87
N ALA A 87 -11.31 -12.85 14.32
CA ALA A 87 -11.11 -11.50 13.81
C ALA A 87 -10.75 -10.48 14.90
N GLU A 88 -11.31 -10.62 16.10
CA GLU A 88 -11.04 -9.72 17.23
C GLU A 88 -9.58 -9.84 17.71
N ASP A 89 -9.10 -11.07 17.89
CA ASP A 89 -7.71 -11.35 18.29
C ASP A 89 -6.71 -10.86 17.23
N ALA A 90 -7.08 -10.95 15.95
CA ALA A 90 -6.22 -10.49 14.85
C ALA A 90 -5.93 -8.98 14.91
N VAL A 91 -6.85 -8.17 15.47
CA VAL A 91 -6.69 -6.71 15.54
C VAL A 91 -5.46 -6.31 16.32
N GLU A 92 -5.17 -6.96 17.44
CA GLU A 92 -4.01 -6.63 18.28
C GLU A 92 -2.70 -6.89 17.53
N HIS A 93 -2.64 -8.02 16.81
CA HIS A 93 -1.50 -8.36 15.97
C HIS A 93 -1.31 -7.38 14.80
N PHE A 94 -2.38 -6.97 14.11
CA PHE A 94 -2.26 -5.95 13.06
C PHE A 94 -1.84 -4.59 13.62
N LYS A 95 -2.34 -4.17 14.79
CA LYS A 95 -1.91 -2.93 15.45
C LYS A 95 -0.42 -2.96 15.73
N ARG A 96 0.10 -4.06 16.28
CA ARG A 96 1.53 -4.20 16.54
C ARG A 96 2.38 -4.13 15.26
N ALA A 97 1.92 -4.76 14.18
CA ALA A 97 2.57 -4.64 12.88
C ALA A 97 2.57 -3.19 12.35
N HIS A 98 1.51 -2.41 12.57
CA HIS A 98 1.45 -0.99 12.19
C HIS A 98 2.37 -0.11 13.04
N GLU A 99 2.52 -0.40 14.33
CA GLU A 99 3.44 0.32 15.21
C GLU A 99 4.90 0.11 14.82
N LEU A 100 5.27 -1.14 14.52
CA LEU A 100 6.64 -1.50 14.16
C LEU A 100 7.02 -1.07 12.74
N GLN A 101 6.05 -1.07 11.81
CA GLN A 101 6.23 -0.63 10.43
C GLN A 101 5.12 0.33 9.98
N PRO A 102 5.14 1.58 10.44
CA PRO A 102 4.09 2.56 10.14
C PRO A 102 4.00 2.89 8.66
N ASP A 103 5.08 2.75 7.89
CA ASP A 103 5.12 3.05 6.46
C ASP A 103 4.78 1.83 5.58
N ASN A 104 4.52 0.66 6.17
CA ASN A 104 4.20 -0.55 5.40
C ASN A 104 2.73 -0.57 4.96
N TRP A 105 2.52 -0.15 3.72
CA TRP A 105 1.21 -0.06 3.10
C TRP A 105 0.48 -1.39 2.95
N THR A 106 1.23 -2.46 2.77
CA THR A 106 0.66 -3.81 2.68
C THR A 106 -0.01 -4.17 4.00
N TYR A 107 0.65 -3.94 5.13
CA TYR A 107 0.11 -4.30 6.45
C TYR A 107 -1.15 -3.50 6.76
N LYS A 108 -1.09 -2.17 6.59
CA LYS A 108 -2.23 -1.27 6.81
C LYS A 108 -3.42 -1.63 5.94
N ARG A 109 -3.25 -1.69 4.62
CA ARG A 109 -4.37 -1.93 3.69
C ARG A 109 -5.00 -3.30 3.86
N GLN A 110 -4.20 -4.33 4.14
CA GLN A 110 -4.73 -5.66 4.38
C GLN A 110 -5.60 -5.70 5.64
N ALA A 111 -5.17 -5.07 6.74
CA ALA A 111 -5.96 -4.96 7.96
C ALA A 111 -7.25 -4.17 7.75
N TRP A 112 -7.19 -3.04 7.04
CA TRP A 112 -8.36 -2.21 6.76
C TRP A 112 -9.36 -2.89 5.82
N GLN A 113 -8.89 -3.71 4.88
CA GLN A 113 -9.77 -4.48 4.00
C GLN A 113 -10.71 -5.41 4.78
N TYR A 114 -10.26 -5.95 5.93
CA TYR A 114 -11.12 -6.78 6.77
C TYR A 114 -12.20 -5.98 7.53
N VAL A 115 -12.01 -4.67 7.71
CA VAL A 115 -12.97 -3.78 8.39
C VAL A 115 -13.93 -3.14 7.39
N SER A 116 -13.39 -2.62 6.29
CA SER A 116 -14.13 -1.92 5.25
C SER A 116 -13.54 -2.29 3.89
N PRO A 117 -14.03 -3.36 3.25
CA PRO A 117 -13.44 -3.90 2.02
C PRO A 117 -13.41 -2.89 0.86
N MET A 118 -14.42 -2.04 0.77
CA MET A 118 -14.59 -1.09 -0.34
C MET A 118 -13.86 0.22 -0.10
N LEU A 119 -14.04 0.84 1.07
CA LEU A 119 -13.54 2.19 1.34
C LEU A 119 -12.23 2.19 2.13
N GLN A 120 -11.90 1.08 2.82
CA GLN A 120 -10.80 1.01 3.77
C GLN A 120 -10.90 2.11 4.85
N ASP A 121 -12.14 2.45 5.23
CA ASP A 121 -12.44 3.22 6.43
C ASP A 121 -12.32 2.30 7.65
N ALA A 122 -11.22 2.44 8.38
CA ALA A 122 -10.93 1.59 9.53
C ALA A 122 -10.74 2.40 10.83
N ARG A 123 -11.23 3.64 10.85
CA ARG A 123 -11.03 4.60 11.95
C ARG A 123 -11.54 4.08 13.28
N ALA A 124 -12.65 3.35 13.27
CA ALA A 124 -13.24 2.76 14.48
C ALA A 124 -12.35 1.68 15.13
N VAL A 125 -11.47 1.02 14.37
CA VAL A 125 -10.66 -0.12 14.84
C VAL A 125 -9.19 0.25 15.01
N TYR A 126 -8.63 0.96 14.02
CA TYR A 126 -7.21 1.28 13.94
C TYR A 126 -6.91 2.78 14.08
N GLY A 127 -7.92 3.61 14.36
CA GLY A 127 -7.77 5.06 14.55
C GLY A 127 -7.56 5.86 13.27
N THR A 128 -7.42 5.20 12.12
CA THR A 128 -7.17 5.80 10.81
C THR A 128 -7.76 4.94 9.69
N GLY A 129 -7.77 5.46 8.47
CA GLY A 129 -8.15 4.72 7.28
C GLY A 129 -7.35 5.20 6.06
N TRP A 130 -7.62 4.60 4.90
CA TRP A 130 -6.86 4.90 3.68
C TRP A 130 -6.82 6.39 3.36
N ALA A 131 -7.96 7.08 3.39
CA ALA A 131 -8.05 8.48 3.01
C ALA A 131 -7.31 9.42 3.97
N ASP A 132 -7.26 9.09 5.26
CA ASP A 132 -6.58 9.89 6.28
C ASP A 132 -5.07 9.80 6.14
N GLU A 133 -4.56 8.59 5.96
CA GLU A 133 -3.13 8.40 5.82
C GLU A 133 -2.59 8.88 4.47
N ILE A 134 -3.34 8.70 3.38
CA ILE A 134 -2.93 9.20 2.07
C ILE A 134 -2.93 10.72 2.00
N GLU A 135 -3.87 11.37 2.68
CA GLU A 135 -3.81 12.81 2.85
C GLU A 135 -2.55 13.24 3.61
N LYS A 136 -2.22 12.56 4.72
CA LYS A 136 -1.02 12.85 5.52
C LYS A 136 0.28 12.59 4.75
N PHE A 137 0.34 11.52 3.97
CA PHE A 137 1.52 11.10 3.22
C PHE A 137 1.75 11.90 1.92
N GLY A 138 0.68 12.52 1.39
CA GLY A 138 0.66 13.12 0.06
C GLY A 138 0.32 12.08 -1.00
N ALA A 139 -0.88 12.20 -1.57
CA ALA A 139 -1.41 11.24 -2.54
C ALA A 139 -0.55 11.11 -3.81
N GLU A 140 0.13 12.17 -4.21
CA GLU A 140 1.08 12.18 -5.30
C GLU A 140 2.28 11.24 -5.08
N ASN A 141 2.56 10.86 -3.83
CA ASN A 141 3.64 9.95 -3.46
C ASN A 141 3.19 8.49 -3.33
N TYR A 142 1.88 8.21 -3.52
CA TYR A 142 1.28 6.89 -3.32
C TYR A 142 2.07 5.78 -4.03
N TYR A 143 2.46 6.04 -5.28
CA TYR A 143 3.51 5.29 -5.96
C TYR A 143 4.78 6.13 -5.93
N ARG A 144 5.86 5.58 -5.38
CA ARG A 144 7.18 6.20 -5.51
C ARG A 144 7.54 6.33 -6.99
N ALA A 145 8.26 7.41 -7.32
CA ALA A 145 8.80 7.58 -8.66
C ALA A 145 9.63 6.35 -9.04
N LEU A 146 9.41 5.86 -10.26
CA LEU A 146 10.10 4.69 -10.77
C LEU A 146 11.58 5.03 -11.00
N ASP A 147 12.41 4.52 -10.09
CA ASP A 147 13.87 4.46 -10.22
C ASP A 147 14.24 3.24 -11.07
N LEU A 148 14.07 3.42 -12.40
CA LEU A 148 14.39 2.47 -13.47
C LEU A 148 15.66 2.92 -14.16
#